data_AF-A0A7S1EP82-F1
#
_entry.id   AF-A0A7S1EP82-F1
#
_cell.length_a   1.000
_cell.length_b   1.000
_cell.length_c   1.000
_cell.angle_alpha   90.00
_cell.angle_beta   90.00
_cell.angle_gamma   90.00
#
_symmetry.space_group_name_H-M   'P 1'
#
loop_
_entity.id
_entity.type
_entity.pdbx_description
1 polymer ?
#
loop_
_entity_poly.entity_id
_entity_poly.type
_entity_poly.pdbx_seq_one_letter_code
_entity_poly.pdbx_strand_id
1 'polypeptide(L)'
;HESHLNGFSKHLRQTILLSAFQTPEQNAFFNRRCVNFEGKVRLKTVHKGVLGQLTIKTRQQFERVHMKAADVVNADDIRFKYFVKNTLPRIRENPEPGVVIFVSSYFDFVRVRNLLTKEEVSFAVNSEYTEPREAARARTLFADGRKRVLLLTER
;
A
#
# COMPACT_ATOMS: atom_id res chain seq x y z
N HIS A 1 12.10 -4.79 -45.23
CA HIS A 1 12.57 -3.47 -45.68
C HIS A 1 11.51 -2.71 -46.49
N GLU A 2 10.78 -3.36 -47.42
CA GLU A 2 9.72 -2.71 -48.23
C GLU A 2 8.52 -2.19 -47.43
N SER A 3 8.11 -2.87 -46.36
CA SER A 3 6.95 -2.46 -45.55
C SER A 3 7.16 -1.13 -44.81
N HIS A 4 8.41 -0.75 -44.51
CA HIS A 4 8.72 0.55 -43.88
C HIS A 4 8.71 1.70 -44.87
N LEU A 5 9.24 1.48 -46.08
CA LEU A 5 9.27 2.47 -47.15
C LEU A 5 7.86 2.76 -47.68
N ASN A 6 6.98 1.75 -47.69
CA ASN A 6 5.59 1.88 -48.14
C ASN A 6 4.61 2.30 -47.02
N GLY A 7 5.09 2.59 -45.80
CA GLY A 7 4.25 3.03 -44.68
C GLY A 7 3.34 1.97 -44.07
N PHE A 8 3.52 0.69 -44.42
CA PHE A 8 2.75 -0.45 -43.89
C PHE A 8 3.23 -0.93 -42.52
N SER A 9 4.40 -0.48 -42.07
CA SER A 9 4.97 -0.80 -40.75
C SER A 9 4.01 -0.57 -39.59
N LYS A 10 3.12 0.44 -39.70
CA LYS A 10 2.09 0.73 -38.69
C LYS A 10 1.12 -0.45 -38.46
N HIS A 11 0.86 -1.29 -39.46
CA HIS A 11 -0.05 -2.44 -39.37
C HIS A 11 0.62 -3.71 -38.82
N LEU A 12 1.95 -3.72 -38.74
CA LEU A 12 2.76 -4.87 -38.31
C LEU A 12 3.17 -4.79 -36.83
N ARG A 13 2.64 -3.81 -36.08
CA ARG A 13 2.88 -3.69 -34.63
C ARG A 13 1.69 -4.22 -33.85
N GLN A 14 1.96 -4.80 -32.69
CA GLN A 14 0.94 -5.16 -31.71
C GLN A 14 0.87 -4.07 -30.63
N THR A 15 -0.33 -3.60 -30.28
CA THR A 15 -0.55 -2.69 -29.14
C THR A 15 -1.52 -3.34 -28.16
N ILE A 16 -1.06 -3.56 -26.92
CA ILE A 16 -1.86 -4.12 -25.83
C ILE A 16 -2.16 -2.99 -24.85
N LEU A 17 -3.45 -2.72 -24.60
CA LEU A 17 -3.90 -1.71 -23.64
C LEU A 17 -4.56 -2.40 -22.46
N LEU A 18 -3.97 -2.23 -21.27
CA LEU A 18 -4.51 -2.77 -20.02
C LEU A 18 -4.96 -1.62 -19.13
N SER A 19 -6.21 -1.68 -18.67
CA SER A 19 -6.74 -0.70 -17.72
C SER A 19 -7.83 -1.31 -16.85
N ALA A 20 -7.93 -0.83 -15.61
CA ALA A 20 -9.03 -1.16 -14.71
C ALA A 20 -10.35 -0.48 -15.15
N PHE A 21 -10.26 0.61 -15.91
CA PHE A 21 -11.40 1.40 -16.36
C PHE A 21 -11.32 1.65 -17.85
N GLN A 22 -12.47 1.74 -18.51
CA GLN A 22 -12.55 2.10 -19.91
C GLN A 22 -12.88 3.59 -20.02
N THR A 23 -11.94 4.39 -20.53
CA THR A 23 -12.15 5.84 -20.71
C THR A 23 -12.37 6.21 -22.19
N PRO A 24 -13.06 7.33 -22.50
CA PRO A 24 -13.21 7.80 -23.88
C PRO A 24 -11.89 8.04 -24.59
N GLU A 25 -10.86 8.48 -23.88
CA GLU A 25 -9.51 8.75 -24.41
C GLU A 25 -8.83 7.45 -24.84
N GLN A 26 -8.94 6.40 -24.02
CA GLN A 26 -8.45 5.06 -24.36
C GLN A 26 -9.17 4.52 -25.60
N ASN A 27 -10.49 4.68 -25.67
CA ASN A 27 -11.27 4.28 -26.85
C ASN A 27 -10.85 5.05 -28.10
N ALA A 28 -10.67 6.37 -27.99
CA ALA A 28 -10.23 7.21 -29.10
C ALA A 28 -8.83 6.81 -29.57
N PHE A 29 -7.90 6.56 -28.65
CA PHE A 29 -6.56 6.10 -28.96
C PHE A 29 -6.58 4.73 -29.66
N PHE A 30 -7.31 3.76 -29.09
CA PHE A 30 -7.45 2.42 -29.64
C PHE A 30 -8.05 2.43 -31.05
N ASN A 31 -9.05 3.29 -31.28
CA ASN A 31 -9.71 3.40 -32.58
C ASN A 31 -8.84 4.11 -33.61
N ARG A 32 -8.18 5.22 -33.24
CA ARG A 32 -7.45 6.09 -34.19
C ARG A 32 -6.00 5.68 -34.44
N ARG A 33 -5.32 5.05 -33.47
CA ARG A 33 -3.86 4.83 -33.51
C ARG A 33 -3.44 3.36 -33.50
N CYS A 34 -4.23 2.45 -32.93
CA CYS A 34 -3.93 1.01 -32.97
C CYS A 34 -4.41 0.44 -34.31
N VAL A 35 -3.60 0.51 -35.36
CA VAL A 35 -3.88 -0.12 -36.66
C VAL A 35 -3.18 -1.47 -36.71
N ASN A 36 -3.89 -2.49 -37.21
CA ASN A 36 -3.40 -3.88 -37.25
C ASN A 36 -3.67 -4.45 -38.64
N PHE A 37 -2.99 -5.54 -39.00
CA PHE A 37 -3.21 -6.29 -40.23
C PHE A 37 -4.54 -7.07 -40.21
N GLU A 38 -4.85 -7.75 -39.09
CA GLU A 38 -5.97 -8.72 -39.00
C GLU A 38 -7.08 -8.29 -38.02
N GLY A 39 -7.11 -7.01 -37.63
CA GLY A 39 -8.19 -6.45 -36.82
C GLY A 39 -7.86 -6.21 -35.34
N LYS A 40 -8.89 -6.02 -34.51
CA LYS A 40 -8.76 -5.56 -33.12
C LYS A 40 -9.68 -6.37 -32.21
N VAL A 41 -9.17 -6.78 -31.05
CA VAL A 41 -9.97 -7.45 -30.00
C VAL A 41 -10.04 -6.55 -28.77
N ARG A 42 -11.23 -6.46 -28.16
CA ARG A 42 -11.46 -5.75 -26.90
C ARG A 42 -12.17 -6.68 -25.93
N LEU A 43 -11.52 -6.96 -24.81
CA LEU A 43 -12.10 -7.70 -23.69
C LEU A 43 -12.54 -6.72 -22.61
N LYS A 44 -13.80 -6.81 -22.18
CA LYS A 44 -14.33 -6.08 -21.02
C LYS A 44 -14.75 -7.08 -19.97
N THR A 45 -14.01 -7.15 -18.87
CA THR A 45 -14.36 -8.00 -17.74
C THR A 45 -15.40 -7.29 -16.89
N VAL A 46 -16.54 -7.94 -16.66
CA VAL A 46 -17.51 -7.48 -15.65
C VAL A 46 -17.04 -8.02 -14.31
N HIS A 47 -16.51 -7.15 -13.47
CA HIS A 47 -16.11 -7.52 -12.12
C HIS A 47 -17.35 -7.52 -11.23
N LYS A 48 -17.60 -8.62 -10.51
CA LYS A 48 -18.55 -8.62 -9.39
C LYS A 48 -18.01 -7.60 -8.38
N GLY A 49 -18.86 -6.66 -7.95
CA GLY A 49 -18.44 -5.60 -7.01
C GLY A 49 -17.83 -6.21 -5.76
N VAL A 50 -16.57 -5.87 -5.47
CA VAL A 50 -15.86 -6.37 -4.30
C VAL A 50 -16.19 -5.58 -3.04
N LEU A 51 -16.90 -4.44 -3.15
CA LEU A 51 -17.28 -3.60 -2.00
C LEU A 51 -18.04 -4.38 -0.91
N GLY A 52 -18.96 -5.27 -1.29
CA GLY A 52 -19.65 -6.16 -0.34
C GLY A 52 -18.79 -7.32 0.19
N GLN A 53 -17.63 -7.57 -0.42
CA GLN A 53 -16.63 -8.56 -0.01
C GLN A 53 -15.49 -7.93 0.81
N LEU A 54 -15.34 -6.61 0.74
CA LEU A 54 -14.33 -5.81 1.45
C LEU A 54 -14.72 -5.51 2.90
N THR A 55 -15.88 -5.98 3.36
CA THR A 55 -16.21 -5.93 4.79
C THR A 55 -15.32 -6.96 5.49
N ILE A 56 -14.12 -6.52 5.87
CA ILE A 56 -13.27 -7.24 6.82
C ILE A 56 -14.21 -7.59 7.98
N LYS A 57 -14.49 -8.88 8.20
CA LYS A 57 -15.35 -9.36 9.30
C LYS A 57 -14.71 -9.15 10.69
N THR A 58 -13.65 -8.38 10.75
CA THR A 58 -12.88 -8.09 11.95
C THR A 58 -13.45 -6.83 12.60
N ARG A 59 -13.52 -6.86 13.92
CA ARG A 59 -13.91 -5.71 14.74
C ARG A 59 -13.00 -4.51 14.44
N GLN A 60 -13.60 -3.40 14.02
CA GLN A 60 -12.91 -2.13 13.85
C GLN A 60 -13.17 -1.25 15.07
N GLN A 61 -12.12 -0.62 15.59
CA GLN A 61 -12.21 0.32 16.71
C GLN A 61 -11.52 1.61 16.30
N PHE A 62 -12.28 2.71 16.32
CA PHE A 62 -11.77 4.05 16.04
C PHE A 62 -11.67 4.82 17.35
N GLU A 63 -10.48 5.31 17.66
CA GLU A 63 -10.23 6.10 18.86
C GLU A 63 -10.00 7.56 18.46
N ARG A 64 -10.80 8.45 19.05
CA ARG A 64 -10.65 9.89 18.81
C ARG A 64 -9.52 10.43 19.69
N VAL A 65 -8.49 10.97 19.05
CA VAL A 65 -7.50 11.80 19.73
C VAL A 65 -8.10 13.20 19.89
N HIS A 66 -8.30 13.64 21.14
CA HIS A 66 -8.86 14.97 21.41
C HIS A 66 -7.83 16.05 21.10
N MET A 67 -8.17 16.95 20.18
CA MET A 67 -7.33 18.06 19.74
C MET A 67 -8.20 19.30 19.52
N LYS A 68 -7.71 20.48 19.91
CA LYS A 68 -8.35 21.78 19.62
C LYS A 68 -7.78 22.36 18.32
N ALA A 69 -8.46 23.32 17.72
CA ALA A 69 -7.99 23.98 16.49
C ALA A 69 -6.63 24.68 16.68
N ALA A 70 -6.33 25.19 17.87
CA ALA A 70 -5.03 25.77 18.20
C ALA A 70 -3.89 24.74 18.26
N ASP A 71 -4.21 23.45 18.37
CA ASP A 71 -3.24 22.38 18.58
C ASP A 71 -2.69 21.80 17.26
N VAL A 72 -3.13 22.31 16.10
CA VAL A 72 -2.76 21.78 14.78
C VAL A 72 -1.24 21.77 14.56
N VAL A 73 -0.53 22.79 15.06
CA VAL A 73 0.94 22.87 14.95
C VAL A 73 1.61 21.74 15.74
N ASN A 74 1.02 21.30 16.85
CA ASN A 74 1.54 20.24 17.72
C ASN A 74 0.84 18.89 17.51
N ALA A 75 0.15 18.73 16.37
CA ALA A 75 -0.67 17.56 16.09
C ALA A 75 0.11 16.24 16.20
N ASP A 76 1.32 16.20 15.63
CA ASP A 76 2.16 15.02 15.60
C ASP A 76 2.61 14.60 17.00
N ASP A 77 2.98 15.58 17.84
CA ASP A 77 3.35 15.34 19.23
C ASP A 77 2.19 14.84 20.08
N ILE A 78 0.99 15.38 19.87
CA ILE A 78 -0.20 14.94 20.61
C ILE A 78 -0.55 13.50 20.22
N ARG A 79 -0.52 13.16 18.92
CA ARG A 79 -0.74 11.79 18.43
C ARG A 79 0.31 10.83 18.97
N PHE A 80 1.59 11.22 18.95
CA PHE A 80 2.67 10.40 19.47
C PHE A 80 2.53 10.15 20.98
N LYS A 81 2.23 11.19 21.77
CA LYS A 81 1.96 11.05 23.21
C LYS A 81 0.75 10.16 23.49
N TYR A 82 -0.30 10.29 22.69
CA TYR A 82 -1.47 9.42 22.79
C TYR A 82 -1.11 7.95 22.52
N PHE A 83 -0.33 7.69 21.47
CA PHE A 83 0.17 6.36 21.15
C PHE A 83 0.97 5.76 22.32
N VAL A 84 1.92 6.51 22.87
CA VAL A 84 2.75 6.08 24.02
C VAL A 84 1.88 5.73 25.22
N LYS A 85 0.88 6.56 25.54
CA LYS A 85 0.07 6.40 26.75
C LYS A 85 -1.00 5.31 26.64
N ASN A 86 -1.65 5.17 25.49
CA ASN A 86 -2.86 4.35 25.35
C ASN A 86 -2.66 3.11 24.47
N THR A 87 -1.86 3.23 23.41
CA THR A 87 -1.71 2.18 22.39
C THR A 87 -0.56 1.25 22.71
N LEU A 88 0.61 1.79 23.06
CA LEU A 88 1.81 1.00 23.33
C LEU A 88 1.64 -0.02 24.48
N PRO A 89 1.01 0.31 25.63
CA PRO A 89 0.79 -0.66 26.70
C PRO A 89 -0.02 -1.86 26.21
N ARG A 90 -1.08 -1.63 25.43
CA ARG A 90 -1.91 -2.71 24.86
C ARG A 90 -1.11 -3.65 23.95
N ILE A 91 -0.15 -3.11 23.19
CA ILE A 91 0.70 -3.92 22.32
C ILE A 91 1.69 -4.75 23.14
N ARG A 92 2.23 -4.19 24.23
CA ARG A 92 3.18 -4.89 25.11
C ARG A 92 2.51 -5.99 25.93
N GLU A 93 1.34 -5.67 26.49
CA GLU A 93 0.56 -6.54 27.36
C GLU A 93 -0.24 -7.60 26.61
N ASN A 94 -0.48 -7.41 25.31
CA ASN A 94 -1.05 -8.47 24.48
C ASN A 94 -0.16 -9.72 24.60
N PRO A 95 -0.67 -10.91 24.94
CA PRO A 95 0.14 -12.13 24.97
C PRO A 95 0.39 -12.69 23.57
N GLU A 96 -0.49 -12.41 22.60
CA GLU A 96 -0.40 -12.96 21.24
C GLU A 96 0.57 -12.11 20.38
N PRO A 97 1.47 -12.74 19.60
CA PRO A 97 2.21 -12.05 18.55
C PRO A 97 1.29 -11.77 17.35
N GLY A 98 1.67 -10.84 16.48
CA GLY A 98 0.93 -10.56 15.24
C GLY A 98 0.36 -9.15 15.13
N VAL A 99 0.88 -8.18 15.89
CA VAL A 99 0.43 -6.79 15.78
C VAL A 99 1.16 -6.11 14.61
N VAL A 100 0.40 -5.55 13.68
CA VAL A 100 0.94 -4.68 12.62
C VAL A 100 0.66 -3.23 12.99
N ILE A 101 1.70 -2.40 13.03
CA ILE A 101 1.59 -0.96 13.23
C ILE A 101 1.90 -0.28 11.92
N PHE A 102 0.92 0.41 11.36
CA PHE A 102 1.09 1.19 10.15
C PHE A 102 1.19 2.68 10.48
N VAL A 103 2.21 3.35 9.93
CA VAL A 103 2.43 4.78 10.11
C VAL A 103 2.63 5.42 8.74
N SER A 104 1.76 6.38 8.38
CA SER A 104 1.80 7.04 7.07
C SER A 104 2.92 8.08 6.94
N SER A 105 3.31 8.76 8.03
CA SER A 105 4.39 9.74 8.04
C SER A 105 5.73 9.09 8.41
N TYR A 106 6.75 9.29 7.57
CA TYR A 106 8.09 8.79 7.85
C TYR A 106 8.70 9.39 9.13
N PHE A 107 8.42 10.66 9.43
CA PHE A 107 8.91 11.30 10.66
C PHE A 107 8.33 10.63 11.92
N ASP A 108 7.03 10.38 11.94
CA ASP A 108 6.39 9.65 13.04
C ASP A 108 6.87 8.20 13.11
N PHE A 109 7.08 7.57 11.97
CA PHE A 109 7.63 6.21 11.89
C PHE A 109 8.99 6.12 12.60
N VAL A 110 9.90 7.07 12.37
CA VAL A 110 11.21 7.10 13.04
C VAL A 110 11.04 7.24 14.55
N ARG A 111 10.12 8.09 15.01
CA ARG A 111 9.82 8.27 16.44
C ARG A 111 9.28 6.98 17.07
N VAL A 112 8.33 6.31 16.40
CA VAL A 112 7.75 5.04 16.86
C VAL A 112 8.81 3.94 16.88
N ARG A 113 9.62 3.81 15.83
CA ARG A 113 10.73 2.86 15.77
C ARG A 113 11.69 3.04 16.95
N ASN A 114 12.15 4.27 17.18
CA ASN A 114 13.09 4.56 18.26
C ASN A 114 12.47 4.29 19.64
N LEU A 115 11.17 4.58 19.81
CA LEU A 115 10.42 4.26 21.03
C LEU A 115 10.32 2.74 21.25
N LEU A 116 9.97 1.96 20.21
CA LEU A 116 9.89 0.51 20.31
C LEU A 116 11.25 -0.12 20.63
N THR A 117 12.34 0.42 20.07
CA THR A 117 13.71 0.01 20.43
C THR A 117 14.01 0.32 21.90
N LYS A 118 13.69 1.54 22.36
CA LYS A 118 13.94 1.97 23.74
C LYS A 118 13.17 1.12 24.77
N GLU A 119 11.94 0.75 24.43
CA GLU A 119 11.06 -0.07 25.28
C GLU A 119 11.28 -1.58 25.08
N GLU A 120 12.34 -1.96 24.36
CA GLU A 120 12.75 -3.34 24.07
C GLU A 120 11.62 -4.23 23.51
N VAL A 121 10.74 -3.65 22.70
CA VAL A 121 9.66 -4.39 22.05
C VAL A 121 10.26 -5.33 21.00
N SER A 122 9.75 -6.56 20.90
CA SER A 122 10.14 -7.47 19.83
C SER A 122 9.43 -7.08 18.53
N PHE A 123 10.08 -6.29 17.68
CA PHE A 123 9.53 -5.86 16.40
C PHE A 123 10.46 -6.10 15.20
N ALA A 124 9.85 -6.14 14.02
CA ALA A 124 10.48 -6.07 12.71
C ALA A 124 10.04 -4.79 12.00
N VAL A 125 10.83 -4.35 11.03
CA VAL A 125 10.58 -3.13 10.26
C VAL A 125 10.49 -3.47 8.78
N ASN A 126 9.47 -2.93 8.12
CA ASN A 126 9.39 -2.81 6.67
C ASN A 126 9.02 -1.37 6.33
N SER A 127 9.97 -0.64 5.81
CA SER A 127 9.75 0.71 5.29
C SER A 127 10.16 0.82 3.84
N GLU A 128 9.83 1.96 3.22
CA GLU A 128 10.22 2.27 1.84
C GLU A 128 11.74 2.20 1.59
N TYR A 129 12.54 2.33 2.66
CA TYR A 129 14.01 2.29 2.63
C TYR A 129 14.59 0.93 3.00
N THR A 130 13.75 -0.06 3.31
CA THR A 130 14.21 -1.41 3.66
C THR A 130 14.53 -2.19 2.39
N GLU A 131 15.73 -2.79 2.31
CA GLU A 131 16.08 -3.59 1.14
C GLU A 131 15.10 -4.75 0.94
N PRO A 132 14.75 -5.15 -0.30
CA PRO A 132 13.77 -6.20 -0.55
C PRO A 132 14.07 -7.52 0.17
N ARG A 133 15.35 -7.88 0.30
CA ARG A 133 15.81 -9.09 1.01
C ARG A 133 15.56 -8.99 2.51
N GLU A 134 15.89 -7.85 3.12
CA GLU A 134 15.61 -7.61 4.53
C GLU A 134 14.11 -7.56 4.79
N ALA A 135 13.35 -6.94 3.88
CA ALA A 135 11.91 -6.83 4.01
C ALA A 135 11.21 -8.20 3.93
N ALA A 136 11.71 -9.09 3.06
CA ALA A 136 11.25 -10.48 3.01
C ALA A 136 11.56 -11.22 4.31
N ARG A 137 12.78 -11.07 4.83
CA ARG A 137 13.19 -11.67 6.11
C ARG A 137 12.33 -11.16 7.28
N ALA A 138 12.06 -9.86 7.34
CA ALA A 138 11.21 -9.23 8.35
C ALA A 138 9.78 -9.81 8.33
N ARG A 139 9.20 -9.99 7.13
CA ARG A 139 7.89 -10.66 6.97
C ARG A 139 7.91 -12.11 7.46
N THR A 140 8.94 -12.88 7.13
CA THR A 140 9.07 -14.27 7.61
C THR A 140 9.19 -14.32 9.13
N LEU A 141 10.05 -13.50 9.72
CA LEU A 141 10.21 -13.46 11.18
C LEU A 141 8.92 -13.06 11.91
N PHE A 142 8.12 -12.17 11.32
CA PHE A 142 6.82 -11.79 11.86
C PHE A 142 5.78 -12.92 11.69
N ALA A 143 5.71 -13.54 10.52
CA ALA A 143 4.81 -14.67 10.25
C ALA A 143 5.10 -15.88 11.14
N ASP A 144 6.37 -16.14 11.44
CA ASP A 144 6.82 -17.19 12.35
C ASP A 144 6.63 -16.81 13.84
N GLY A 145 6.14 -15.60 14.14
CA GLY A 145 5.96 -15.10 15.51
C GLY A 145 7.24 -14.74 16.26
N ARG A 146 8.42 -14.88 15.63
CA ARG A 146 9.73 -14.53 16.20
C ARG A 146 9.85 -13.04 16.49
N LYS A 147 9.20 -12.22 15.67
CA LYS A 147 8.96 -10.79 15.93
C LYS A 147 7.48 -10.58 16.19
N ARG A 148 7.15 -10.00 17.33
CA ARG A 148 5.77 -9.87 17.80
C ARG A 148 5.01 -8.75 17.08
N VAL A 149 5.74 -7.72 16.68
CA VAL A 149 5.22 -6.52 16.03
C VAL A 149 5.88 -6.34 14.66
N LEU A 150 5.13 -5.91 13.66
CA LEU A 150 5.64 -5.44 12.37
C LEU A 150 5.31 -3.95 12.20
N LEU A 151 6.33 -3.11 12.11
CA LEU A 151 6.19 -1.68 11.86
C LEU A 151 6.30 -1.39 10.36
N LEU A 152 5.28 -0.75 9.79
CA LEU A 152 5.10 -0.52 8.36
C LEU A 152 4.95 0.97 8.00
N THR A 153 5.39 1.32 6.78
CA THR A 153 5.06 2.57 6.08
C THR A 153 4.19 2.31 4.85
N GLU A 154 3.76 3.34 4.11
CA GLU A 154 2.89 3.22 2.92
C GLU A 154 3.45 2.33 1.79
N ARG A 155 4.77 2.17 1.68
CA ARG A 155 5.41 1.30 0.69
C ARG A 155 6.12 0.10 1.31
#